data_AF-A0A9Q4T9I5-F1
#
_entry.id   AF-A0A9Q4T9I5-F1
#
_cell.length_a   1.000
_cell.length_b   1.000
_cell.length_c   1.000
_cell.angle_alpha   90.00
_cell.angle_beta   90.00
_cell.angle_gamma   90.00
#
_symmetry.space_group_name_H-M   'P 1'
#
loop_
_entity.id
_entity.type
_entity.pdbx_description
1 polymer ?
#
loop_
_entity_poly.entity_id
_entity_poly.type
_entity_poly.pdbx_seq_one_letter_code
_entity_poly.pdbx_strand_id
1 'polypeptide(L)'
;MPPWALPAAATQMGFLSRSKDGSPDNANALRFEDKAGEEQVWLQAERNLDTKVKKDETHSVGGSQILAIKQDYTGKVEGKHEHAIQMTRNELVGAQYDIKGQGMVTISSATGIRLVTGDSILEMGANGQVNLYCTKFAINASGTGQINTGGTLDLNLKDPDKASNVAPTPADIQNEVAKTFTSDGEGQA
;
A
#
# COMPACT_ATOMS: atom_id res chain seq x y z
N MET A 1 -19.97 4.67 -39.53
CA MET A 1 -18.50 4.77 -39.49
C MET A 1 -17.97 3.60 -38.67
N PRO A 2 -16.76 3.08 -38.97
CA PRO A 2 -16.12 2.06 -38.14
C PRO A 2 -15.92 2.56 -36.69
N PRO A 3 -15.81 1.66 -35.70
CA PRO A 3 -15.64 2.02 -34.29
C PRO A 3 -14.33 2.78 -34.01
N TRP A 4 -13.29 2.57 -34.82
CA TRP A 4 -12.03 3.32 -34.78
C TRP A 4 -11.76 3.99 -36.13
N ALA A 5 -11.12 5.16 -36.12
CA ALA A 5 -10.99 6.03 -37.30
C ALA A 5 -10.04 5.43 -38.34
N LEU A 6 -10.57 4.99 -39.48
CA LEU A 6 -9.77 4.51 -40.61
C LEU A 6 -9.38 5.67 -41.55
N PRO A 7 -8.18 5.63 -42.17
CA PRO A 7 -7.19 4.55 -42.13
C PRO A 7 -6.20 4.62 -40.95
N ALA A 8 -6.26 5.66 -40.11
CA ALA A 8 -5.28 5.89 -39.04
C ALA A 8 -5.19 4.73 -38.04
N ALA A 9 -6.33 4.11 -37.71
CA ALA A 9 -6.43 2.95 -36.81
C ALA A 9 -6.44 1.60 -37.56
N ALA A 10 -5.71 1.50 -38.68
CA ALA A 10 -5.69 0.28 -39.51
C ALA A 10 -5.15 -0.98 -38.78
N THR A 11 -4.39 -0.80 -37.70
CA THR A 11 -3.84 -1.87 -36.86
C THR A 11 -4.71 -2.21 -35.65
N GLN A 12 -5.85 -1.53 -35.48
CA GLN A 12 -6.79 -1.78 -34.39
C GLN A 12 -7.93 -2.70 -34.82
N MET A 13 -8.30 -3.62 -33.92
CA MET A 13 -9.48 -4.47 -34.08
C MET A 13 -10.17 -4.71 -32.74
N GLY A 14 -11.42 -5.18 -32.77
CA GLY A 14 -12.12 -5.53 -31.53
C GLY A 14 -13.63 -5.49 -31.61
N PHE A 15 -14.25 -5.51 -30.44
CA PHE A 15 -15.68 -5.44 -30.23
C PHE A 15 -16.02 -4.18 -29.44
N LEU A 16 -16.93 -3.37 -29.97
CA LEU A 16 -17.46 -2.18 -29.31
C LEU A 16 -18.98 -2.28 -29.28
N SER A 17 -19.55 -2.20 -28.08
CA SER A 17 -21.00 -2.09 -27.88
C SER A 17 -21.36 -0.70 -27.40
N ARG A 18 -22.63 -0.31 -27.54
CA ARG A 18 -23.16 0.94 -27.00
C ARG A 18 -24.33 0.65 -26.10
N SER A 19 -24.42 1.35 -24.98
CA SER A 19 -25.63 1.39 -24.17
C SER A 19 -26.80 1.80 -25.03
N LYS A 20 -27.93 1.10 -24.86
CA LYS A 20 -29.16 1.45 -25.57
C LYS A 20 -29.54 2.90 -25.21
N ASP A 21 -29.79 3.71 -26.22
CA ASP A 21 -30.10 5.15 -26.11
C ASP A 21 -28.95 6.01 -25.50
N GLY A 22 -27.74 5.45 -25.37
CA GLY A 22 -26.55 6.16 -24.87
C GLY A 22 -25.76 6.93 -25.95
N SER A 23 -24.82 7.74 -25.50
CA SER A 23 -23.86 8.42 -26.38
C SER A 23 -22.75 7.45 -26.83
N PRO A 24 -21.86 7.87 -27.76
CA PRO A 24 -20.64 7.12 -28.07
C PRO A 24 -19.76 6.80 -26.86
N ASP A 25 -19.84 7.59 -25.78
CA ASP A 25 -19.03 7.41 -24.58
C ASP A 25 -19.57 6.30 -23.67
N ASN A 26 -20.86 5.94 -23.82
CA ASN A 26 -21.50 4.88 -23.03
C ASN A 26 -21.29 3.51 -23.69
N ALA A 27 -20.13 2.90 -23.47
CA ALA A 27 -19.68 1.74 -24.24
C ALA A 27 -18.94 0.68 -23.42
N ASN A 28 -19.13 -0.58 -23.78
CA ASN A 28 -18.20 -1.65 -23.41
C ASN A 28 -17.32 -1.98 -24.62
N ALA A 29 -16.04 -2.20 -24.38
CA ALA A 29 -15.06 -2.45 -25.43
C ALA A 29 -14.07 -3.55 -25.07
N LEU A 30 -13.71 -4.36 -26.06
CA LEU A 30 -12.50 -5.17 -26.07
C LEU A 30 -11.74 -4.81 -27.35
N ARG A 31 -10.58 -4.18 -27.23
CA ARG A 31 -9.74 -3.72 -28.35
C ARG A 31 -8.37 -4.37 -28.30
N PHE A 32 -7.87 -4.71 -29.48
CA PHE A 32 -6.50 -5.14 -29.75
C PHE A 32 -5.84 -4.10 -30.66
N GLU A 33 -4.61 -3.70 -30.34
CA GLU A 33 -3.72 -2.86 -31.14
C GLU A 33 -2.48 -3.68 -31.47
N ASP A 34 -2.20 -3.84 -32.79
CA ASP A 34 -1.09 -4.64 -33.32
C ASP A 34 0.01 -3.76 -33.96
N LYS A 35 0.05 -2.46 -33.64
CA LYS A 35 1.16 -1.59 -34.02
C LYS A 35 2.44 -2.02 -33.29
N ALA A 36 3.45 -2.42 -34.06
CA ALA A 36 4.71 -2.93 -33.54
C ALA A 36 5.36 -1.99 -32.52
N GLY A 37 5.62 -2.49 -31.31
CA GLY A 37 6.21 -1.74 -30.19
C GLY A 37 5.23 -0.88 -29.39
N GLU A 38 3.96 -0.86 -29.77
CA GLU A 38 2.86 -0.14 -29.11
C GLU A 38 1.64 -1.06 -28.91
N GLU A 39 1.87 -2.38 -28.85
CA GLU A 39 0.82 -3.38 -28.74
C GLU A 39 0.00 -3.21 -27.45
N GLN A 40 -1.32 -3.31 -27.55
CA GLN A 40 -2.21 -3.11 -26.41
C GLN A 40 -3.45 -4.00 -26.51
N VAL A 41 -3.82 -4.59 -25.38
CA VAL A 41 -5.18 -5.09 -25.15
C VAL A 41 -5.88 -4.13 -24.19
N TRP A 42 -7.01 -3.59 -24.61
CA TRP A 42 -7.80 -2.68 -23.79
C TRP A 42 -9.20 -3.24 -23.55
N LEU A 43 -9.59 -3.28 -22.28
CA LEU A 43 -10.90 -3.74 -21.83
C LEU A 43 -11.58 -2.59 -21.08
N GLN A 44 -12.73 -2.15 -21.58
CA GLN A 44 -13.61 -1.20 -20.90
C GLN A 44 -14.94 -1.86 -20.58
N ALA A 45 -15.36 -1.74 -19.32
CA ALA A 45 -16.73 -2.00 -18.90
C ALA A 45 -17.39 -0.67 -18.53
N GLU A 46 -18.54 -0.36 -19.14
CA GLU A 46 -19.26 0.90 -18.91
C GLU A 46 -19.73 1.06 -17.47
N ARG A 47 -20.03 -0.06 -16.79
CA ARG A 47 -20.67 -0.03 -15.47
C ARG A 47 -20.03 -1.03 -14.50
N ASN A 48 -20.27 -2.32 -14.71
CA ASN A 48 -19.77 -3.38 -13.85
C ASN A 48 -18.94 -4.36 -14.69
N LEU A 49 -17.80 -4.79 -14.15
CA LEU A 49 -17.02 -5.91 -14.66
C LEU A 49 -16.98 -7.01 -13.60
N ASP A 50 -17.68 -8.10 -13.84
CA ASP A 50 -17.67 -9.27 -12.96
C ASP A 50 -16.75 -10.35 -13.54
N THR A 51 -15.66 -10.66 -12.84
CA THR A 51 -14.75 -11.76 -13.21
C THR A 51 -14.95 -12.93 -12.25
N LYS A 52 -15.33 -14.10 -12.79
CA LYS A 52 -15.52 -15.33 -12.01
C LYS A 52 -14.70 -16.48 -12.57
N VAL A 53 -13.64 -16.84 -11.86
CA VAL A 53 -12.80 -18.00 -12.17
C VAL A 53 -13.21 -19.17 -11.28
N LYS A 54 -13.61 -20.30 -11.87
CA LYS A 54 -14.16 -21.45 -11.12
C LYS A 54 -13.10 -22.33 -10.44
N LYS A 55 -11.82 -22.12 -10.75
CA LYS A 55 -10.73 -22.94 -10.26
C LYS A 55 -9.49 -22.10 -9.95
N ASP A 56 -8.59 -21.94 -10.91
CA ASP A 56 -7.31 -21.29 -10.72
C ASP A 56 -7.20 -20.07 -11.65
N GLU A 57 -6.77 -18.94 -11.11
CA GLU A 57 -6.36 -17.76 -11.88
C GLU A 57 -4.84 -17.60 -11.73
N THR A 58 -4.15 -17.30 -12.82
CA THR A 58 -2.74 -16.93 -12.80
C THR A 58 -2.58 -15.64 -13.59
N HIS A 59 -1.92 -14.66 -12.99
CA HIS A 59 -1.68 -13.36 -13.58
C HIS A 59 -0.17 -13.09 -13.52
N SER A 60 0.44 -12.79 -14.66
CA SER A 60 1.87 -12.47 -14.76
C SER A 60 2.04 -11.19 -15.57
N VAL A 61 2.73 -10.21 -14.98
CA VAL A 61 3.03 -8.93 -15.61
C VAL A 61 4.54 -8.82 -15.76
N GLY A 62 5.03 -8.68 -17.00
CA GLY A 62 6.47 -8.54 -17.28
C GLY A 62 7.02 -7.13 -17.02
N GLY A 63 6.13 -6.13 -16.95
CA GLY A 63 6.46 -4.74 -16.63
C GLY A 63 5.81 -4.31 -15.30
N SER A 64 5.15 -3.15 -15.32
CA SER A 64 4.51 -2.57 -14.13
C SER A 64 3.01 -2.87 -14.10
N GLN A 65 2.46 -3.08 -12.90
CA GLN A 65 1.02 -3.09 -12.65
C GLN A 65 0.64 -1.85 -11.83
N ILE A 66 -0.40 -1.13 -12.29
CA ILE A 66 -0.99 -0.01 -11.55
C ILE A 66 -2.44 -0.36 -11.26
N LEU A 67 -2.83 -0.30 -9.98
CA LEU A 67 -4.20 -0.51 -9.51
C LEU A 67 -4.69 0.78 -8.84
N ALA A 68 -5.69 1.42 -9.43
CA ALA A 68 -6.32 2.63 -8.89
C ALA A 68 -7.80 2.37 -8.61
N ILE A 69 -8.20 2.49 -7.35
CA ILE A 69 -9.58 2.26 -6.89
C ILE A 69 -10.03 3.54 -6.19
N LYS A 70 -11.07 4.20 -6.72
CA LYS A 70 -11.55 5.50 -6.21
C LYS A 70 -12.45 5.39 -4.97
N GLN A 71 -12.93 4.19 -4.68
CA GLN A 71 -13.79 3.88 -3.53
C GLN A 71 -13.15 2.72 -2.74
N ASP A 72 -13.93 1.70 -2.40
CA ASP A 72 -13.49 0.64 -1.50
C ASP A 72 -12.86 -0.55 -2.24
N TYR A 73 -11.82 -1.13 -1.64
CA TYR A 73 -11.27 -2.43 -2.02
C TYR A 73 -11.47 -3.41 -0.86
N THR A 74 -12.19 -4.50 -1.12
CA THR A 74 -12.37 -5.57 -0.14
C THR A 74 -11.89 -6.89 -0.74
N GLY A 75 -10.99 -7.56 -0.02
CA GLY A 75 -10.50 -8.90 -0.37
C GLY A 75 -10.67 -9.85 0.80
N LYS A 76 -10.98 -11.12 0.50
CA LYS A 76 -11.03 -12.19 1.48
C LYS A 76 -10.22 -13.38 0.95
N VAL A 77 -9.24 -13.82 1.72
CA VAL A 77 -8.45 -15.01 1.44
C VAL A 77 -8.76 -16.02 2.53
N GLU A 78 -9.40 -17.14 2.17
CA GLU A 78 -9.75 -18.18 3.15
C GLU A 78 -8.57 -19.10 3.47
N GLY A 79 -7.59 -19.17 2.56
CA GLY A 79 -6.32 -19.87 2.76
C GLY A 79 -5.20 -18.95 3.23
N LYS A 80 -3.97 -19.27 2.79
CA LYS A 80 -2.77 -18.49 3.08
C LYS A 80 -2.66 -17.31 2.11
N HIS A 81 -2.32 -16.13 2.64
CA HIS A 81 -1.83 -15.00 1.85
C HIS A 81 -0.33 -14.85 2.07
N GLU A 82 0.46 -14.91 0.99
CA GLU A 82 1.90 -14.66 1.02
C GLU A 82 2.21 -13.51 0.06
N HIS A 83 3.00 -12.54 0.55
CA HIS A 83 3.39 -11.38 -0.23
C HIS A 83 4.89 -11.14 0.00
N ALA A 84 5.68 -11.27 -1.07
CA ALA A 84 7.12 -11.10 -1.05
C ALA A 84 7.52 -9.93 -1.96
N ILE A 85 8.31 -9.00 -1.42
CA ILE A 85 8.81 -7.81 -2.12
C ILE A 85 10.33 -7.83 -2.04
N GLN A 86 11.01 -7.79 -3.18
CA GLN A 86 12.49 -7.87 -3.23
C GLN A 86 13.17 -6.58 -2.79
N MET A 87 12.52 -5.43 -3.05
CA MET A 87 13.04 -4.11 -2.70
C MET A 87 12.18 -3.49 -1.60
N THR A 88 11.62 -2.32 -1.84
CA THR A 88 10.91 -1.53 -0.83
C THR A 88 9.41 -1.77 -0.86
N ARG A 89 8.79 -1.85 0.32
CA ARG A 89 7.35 -1.72 0.51
C ARG A 89 7.09 -0.43 1.30
N ASN A 90 6.27 0.46 0.73
CA ASN A 90 5.74 1.63 1.40
C ASN A 90 4.22 1.45 1.56
N GLU A 91 3.70 1.78 2.73
CA GLU A 91 2.27 1.69 3.04
C GLU A 91 1.85 2.98 3.73
N LEU A 92 0.94 3.72 3.08
CA LEU A 92 0.43 5.00 3.54
C LEU A 92 -1.06 4.88 3.79
N VAL A 93 -1.49 5.11 5.04
CA VAL A 93 -2.89 5.02 5.46
C VAL A 93 -3.31 6.36 6.02
N GLY A 94 -4.32 6.99 5.40
CA GLY A 94 -4.77 8.33 5.76
C GLY A 94 -5.60 8.42 7.05
N ALA A 95 -5.99 7.28 7.60
CA ALA A 95 -6.82 7.18 8.80
C ALA A 95 -6.33 6.01 9.68
N GLN A 96 -7.24 5.25 10.28
CA GLN A 96 -6.91 4.15 11.16
C GLN A 96 -6.23 2.98 10.42
N TYR A 97 -5.15 2.46 11.01
CA TYR A 97 -4.44 1.27 10.54
C TYR A 97 -4.49 0.17 11.60
N ASP A 98 -5.35 -0.83 11.39
CA ASP A 98 -5.58 -1.94 12.33
C ASP A 98 -4.88 -3.22 11.86
N ILE A 99 -4.03 -3.79 12.72
CA ILE A 99 -3.49 -5.14 12.56
C ILE A 99 -4.02 -6.00 13.71
N LYS A 100 -4.83 -7.01 13.39
CA LYS A 100 -5.47 -7.91 14.37
C LYS A 100 -5.13 -9.36 14.05
N GLY A 101 -4.29 -9.97 14.88
CA GLY A 101 -3.97 -11.40 14.81
C GLY A 101 -4.59 -12.15 15.99
N GLN A 102 -5.29 -13.25 15.71
CA GLN A 102 -5.70 -14.19 16.77
C GLN A 102 -4.50 -14.96 17.32
N GLY A 103 -3.51 -15.24 16.46
CA GLY A 103 -2.21 -15.77 16.83
C GLY A 103 -1.15 -14.68 17.04
N MET A 104 0.12 -15.08 17.08
CA MET A 104 1.24 -14.15 17.21
C MET A 104 1.32 -13.19 16.02
N VAL A 105 1.55 -11.90 16.30
CA VAL A 105 1.94 -10.89 15.31
C VAL A 105 3.45 -10.65 15.48
N THR A 106 4.24 -11.00 14.47
CA THR A 106 5.70 -10.86 14.48
C THR A 106 6.13 -9.77 13.50
N ILE A 107 6.89 -8.79 13.99
CA ILE A 107 7.60 -7.81 13.17
C ILE A 107 9.10 -8.05 13.40
N SER A 108 9.85 -8.27 12.34
CA SER A 108 11.28 -8.55 12.40
C SER A 108 12.03 -7.72 11.37
N SER A 109 13.23 -7.28 11.73
CA SER A 109 14.09 -6.46 10.89
C SER A 109 15.53 -6.87 11.09
N ALA A 110 16.31 -6.88 10.00
CA ALA A 110 17.73 -7.20 10.03
C ALA A 110 18.57 -6.05 10.61
N THR A 111 18.10 -4.80 10.51
CA THR A 111 18.86 -3.60 10.88
C THR A 111 18.27 -2.88 12.10
N GLY A 112 16.94 -2.87 12.21
CA GLY A 112 16.25 -2.31 13.36
C GLY A 112 14.76 -2.05 13.14
N ILE A 113 14.05 -1.84 14.24
CA ILE A 113 12.63 -1.46 14.26
C ILE A 113 12.53 -0.07 14.89
N ARG A 114 11.77 0.83 14.26
CA ARG A 114 11.51 2.18 14.74
C ARG A 114 10.01 2.45 14.74
N LEU A 115 9.45 2.82 15.89
CA LEU A 115 8.08 3.27 16.05
C LEU A 115 8.10 4.75 16.44
N VAL A 116 7.40 5.61 15.70
CA VAL A 116 7.38 7.07 15.91
C VAL A 116 5.95 7.55 16.07
N THR A 117 5.68 8.31 17.12
CA THR A 117 4.38 8.95 17.37
C THR A 117 4.61 10.30 18.02
N GLY A 118 4.83 11.32 17.18
CA GLY A 118 5.30 12.63 17.64
C GLY A 118 6.60 12.47 18.46
N ASP A 119 6.61 12.96 19.68
CA ASP A 119 7.77 12.89 20.59
C ASP A 119 7.95 11.53 21.30
N SER A 120 7.06 10.56 21.06
CA SER A 120 7.18 9.19 21.60
C SER A 120 7.80 8.27 20.57
N ILE A 121 9.00 7.75 20.86
CA ILE A 121 9.78 6.95 19.92
C ILE A 121 10.35 5.71 20.60
N LEU A 122 10.13 4.55 19.99
CA LEU A 122 10.80 3.29 20.34
C LEU A 122 11.73 2.88 19.20
N GLU A 123 13.01 2.68 19.50
CA GLU A 123 14.03 2.22 18.56
C GLU A 123 14.67 0.94 19.08
N MET A 124 14.74 -0.08 18.22
CA MET A 124 15.43 -1.35 18.47
C MET A 124 16.50 -1.52 17.41
N GLY A 125 17.77 -1.58 17.80
CA GLY A 125 18.90 -1.81 16.90
C GLY A 125 19.27 -3.29 16.79
N ALA A 126 19.85 -3.69 15.65
CA ALA A 126 20.37 -5.04 15.45
C ALA A 126 21.51 -5.43 16.41
N ASN A 127 22.14 -4.45 17.07
CA ASN A 127 23.14 -4.65 18.12
C ASN A 127 22.54 -5.01 19.50
N GLY A 128 21.22 -5.13 19.61
CA GLY A 128 20.51 -5.41 20.86
C GLY A 128 20.21 -4.18 21.73
N GLN A 129 20.58 -2.98 21.27
CA GLN A 129 20.23 -1.74 21.96
C GLN A 129 18.73 -1.41 21.75
N VAL A 130 18.06 -1.03 22.83
CA VAL A 130 16.67 -0.55 22.80
C VAL A 130 16.62 0.83 23.45
N ASN A 131 16.11 1.83 22.72
CA ASN A 131 15.96 3.20 23.20
C ASN A 131 14.48 3.59 23.23
N LEU A 132 14.05 4.21 24.32
CA LEU A 132 12.73 4.80 24.47
C LEU A 132 12.88 6.30 24.74
N TYR A 133 12.42 7.12 23.81
CA TYR A 133 12.37 8.57 23.94
C TYR A 133 10.91 9.00 24.15
N CYS A 134 10.65 9.80 25.18
CA CYS A 134 9.31 10.31 25.49
C CYS A 134 9.39 11.52 26.41
N THR A 135 8.27 12.24 26.55
CA THR A 135 8.15 13.37 27.49
C THR A 135 7.81 12.91 28.90
N LYS A 136 7.02 11.85 29.02
CA LYS A 136 6.60 11.20 30.27
C LYS A 136 6.37 9.71 29.99
N PHE A 137 6.62 8.85 30.96
CA PHE A 137 6.27 7.43 30.91
C PHE A 137 5.67 6.96 32.22
N ALA A 138 4.88 5.89 32.15
CA ALA A 138 4.35 5.18 33.32
C ALA A 138 4.42 3.67 33.05
N ILE A 139 4.87 2.90 34.04
CA ILE A 139 4.90 1.43 33.99
C ILE A 139 4.09 0.93 35.18
N ASN A 140 2.94 0.32 34.92
CA ASN A 140 2.03 -0.18 35.95
C ASN A 140 1.90 -1.70 35.80
N ALA A 141 2.13 -2.44 36.89
CA ALA A 141 1.92 -3.87 36.97
C ALA A 141 0.98 -4.19 38.14
N SER A 142 -0.07 -4.97 37.90
CA SER A 142 -0.95 -5.49 38.97
C SER A 142 -0.34 -6.67 39.74
N GLY A 143 0.69 -7.30 39.17
CA GLY A 143 1.51 -8.33 39.80
C GLY A 143 2.93 -7.84 40.07
N THR A 144 3.92 -8.71 39.89
CA THR A 144 5.34 -8.39 40.11
C THR A 144 5.96 -7.65 38.92
N GLY A 145 6.80 -6.64 39.19
CA GLY A 145 7.71 -6.04 38.21
C GLY A 145 9.16 -6.44 38.51
N GLN A 146 9.97 -6.67 37.48
CA GLN A 146 11.39 -7.00 37.61
C GLN A 146 12.21 -6.22 36.57
N ILE A 147 13.33 -5.66 37.00
CA ILE A 147 14.33 -5.03 36.13
C ILE A 147 15.67 -5.64 36.52
N ASN A 148 16.23 -6.45 35.63
CA ASN A 148 17.49 -7.15 35.86
C ASN A 148 18.47 -6.76 34.76
N THR A 149 19.72 -6.50 35.14
CA THR A 149 20.81 -6.27 34.21
C THR A 149 21.97 -7.19 34.58
N GLY A 150 22.75 -7.61 33.59
CA GLY A 150 24.01 -8.33 33.83
C GLY A 150 25.16 -7.41 34.27
N GLY A 151 24.91 -6.10 34.37
CA GLY A 151 25.88 -5.06 34.71
C GLY A 151 25.27 -4.02 35.64
N THR A 152 25.60 -2.74 35.44
CA THR A 152 25.04 -1.63 36.24
C THR A 152 23.67 -1.22 35.74
N LEU A 153 22.74 -0.95 36.66
CA LEU A 153 21.49 -0.24 36.38
C LEU A 153 21.61 1.19 36.91
N ASP A 154 21.79 2.13 36.00
CA ASP A 154 21.84 3.55 36.33
C ASP A 154 20.45 4.19 36.29
N LEU A 155 20.13 5.00 37.31
CA LEU A 155 18.88 5.75 37.41
C LEU A 155 19.21 7.23 37.56
N ASN A 156 18.87 8.02 36.54
CA ASN A 156 19.15 9.47 36.47
C ASN A 156 20.65 9.83 36.54
N LEU A 157 21.50 9.07 35.83
CA LEU A 157 22.94 9.34 35.75
C LEU A 157 23.27 10.69 35.10
N LYS A 158 22.49 11.08 34.08
CA LYS A 158 22.67 12.32 33.31
C LYS A 158 21.32 12.81 32.76
N ASP A 159 21.36 13.98 32.12
CA ASP A 159 20.24 14.46 31.33
C ASP A 159 19.88 13.47 30.20
N PRO A 160 18.58 13.25 29.93
CA PRO A 160 18.15 12.36 28.86
C PRO A 160 18.58 12.84 27.47
N ASP A 161 19.09 11.92 26.67
CA ASP A 161 19.33 12.17 25.25
C ASP A 161 18.01 12.33 24.50
N LYS A 162 18.02 13.11 23.41
CA LYS A 162 16.87 13.23 22.50
C LYS A 162 17.02 12.25 21.35
N ALA A 163 15.90 11.79 20.78
CA ALA A 163 15.92 11.08 19.51
C ALA A 163 16.57 11.95 18.44
N SER A 164 17.38 11.34 17.57
CA SER A 164 18.08 12.05 16.49
C SER A 164 17.15 12.53 15.38
N ASN A 165 15.96 11.94 15.26
CA ASN A 165 14.95 12.27 14.27
C ASN A 165 13.53 11.98 14.81
N VAL A 166 12.56 12.82 14.49
CA VAL A 166 11.14 12.62 14.85
C VAL A 166 10.24 12.41 13.62
N ALA A 167 10.84 12.31 12.43
CA ALA A 167 10.12 12.06 11.19
C ALA A 167 9.73 10.56 11.04
N PRO A 168 8.64 10.27 10.30
CA PRO A 168 7.68 11.25 9.77
C PRO A 168 6.84 11.87 10.88
N THR A 169 6.66 13.19 10.82
CA THR A 169 5.76 13.91 11.74
C THR A 169 4.30 13.70 11.32
N PRO A 170 3.31 13.97 12.20
CA PRO A 170 1.90 13.93 11.80
C PRO A 170 1.58 14.81 10.59
N ALA A 171 2.23 15.97 10.46
CA ALA A 171 2.06 16.86 9.32
C ALA A 171 2.66 16.27 8.03
N ASP A 172 3.81 15.61 8.11
CA ASP A 172 4.42 14.94 6.96
C ASP A 172 3.48 13.87 6.40
N ILE A 173 2.91 13.03 7.27
CA ILE A 173 1.96 11.97 6.89
C ILE A 173 0.70 12.56 6.26
N GLN A 174 0.10 13.60 6.89
CA GLN A 174 -1.09 14.27 6.35
C GLN A 174 -0.85 14.86 4.96
N ASN A 175 0.32 15.49 4.77
CA ASN A 175 0.70 16.06 3.48
C ASN A 175 0.95 14.98 2.43
N GLU A 176 1.58 13.86 2.81
CA GLU A 176 1.81 12.72 1.90
C GLU A 176 0.48 12.09 1.45
N VAL A 177 -0.47 11.92 2.38
CA VAL A 177 -1.82 11.41 2.09
C VAL A 177 -2.54 12.38 1.14
N ALA A 178 -2.59 13.66 1.49
CA ALA A 178 -3.25 14.66 0.64
C ALA A 178 -2.63 14.66 -0.76
N LYS A 179 -1.31 14.70 -0.88
CA LYS A 179 -0.60 14.68 -2.17
C LYS A 179 -0.90 13.42 -2.99
N THR A 180 -0.95 12.26 -2.36
CA THR A 180 -1.17 10.97 -3.04
C THR A 180 -2.56 10.87 -3.67
N PHE A 181 -3.58 11.49 -3.06
CA PHE A 181 -4.99 11.37 -3.49
C PHE A 181 -5.59 12.64 -4.10
N THR A 182 -4.83 13.74 -4.23
CA THR A 182 -5.30 15.01 -4.84
C THR A 182 -4.81 15.23 -6.27
N SER A 183 -3.88 14.42 -6.78
CA SER A 183 -3.54 14.46 -8.19
C SER A 183 -4.65 13.78 -8.99
N ASP A 184 -5.48 14.58 -9.68
CA ASP A 184 -6.34 14.15 -10.77
C ASP A 184 -5.47 13.61 -11.93
N GLY A 185 -4.91 12.43 -11.73
CA GLY A 185 -4.38 11.61 -12.80
C GLY A 185 -5.52 10.79 -13.36
N GLU A 186 -6.34 11.39 -14.23
CA GLU A 186 -6.96 10.60 -15.28
C GLU A 186 -5.81 9.86 -15.96
N GLY A 187 -5.69 8.56 -15.69
CA GLY A 187 -4.80 7.69 -16.42
C GLY A 187 -5.20 7.77 -17.88
N GLN A 188 -4.46 8.57 -18.65
CA GLN A 188 -4.43 8.44 -20.09
C GLN A 188 -3.88 7.04 -20.37
N ALA A 189 -4.78 6.12 -20.67
CA ALA A 189 -4.49 4.94 -21.46
C ALA A 189 -4.43 5.31 -22.94
#